data_AF-A0A1Q8UVP3-F1
#
_entry.id   AF-A0A1Q8UVP3-F1
#
_cell.length_a   1.000
_cell.length_b   1.000
_cell.length_c   1.000
_cell.angle_alpha   90.00
_cell.angle_beta   90.00
_cell.angle_gamma   90.00
#
_symmetry.space_group_name_H-M   'P 1'
#
loop_
_entity.id
_entity.type
_entity.pdbx_description
1 polymer ?
#
loop_
_entity_poly.entity_id
_entity_poly.type
_entity_poly.pdbx_seq_one_letter_code
_entity_poly.pdbx_strand_id
1 'polypeptide(L)' 'MPVSVIFNQINVVSMVSNSVIASGQNSQPDWNSQGKFNLGNGFSVNSAILGSTNIINDQDVCDTPITQPENINPQPVSQF' A
#
# COMPACT_ATOMS: atom_id res chain seq x y z
N MET A 1 -24.24 2.41 30.15
CA MET A 1 -24.73 3.35 29.12
C MET A 1 -23.69 3.42 28.02
N PRO A 2 -24.06 3.27 26.74
CA PRO A 2 -23.11 3.42 25.65
C PRO A 2 -22.68 4.89 25.55
N VAL A 3 -21.37 5.11 25.42
CA VAL A 3 -20.78 6.43 25.21
C VAL A 3 -20.67 6.66 23.71
N SER A 4 -21.26 7.75 23.21
CA SER A 4 -21.11 8.19 21.83
C SER A 4 -19.92 9.14 21.73
N VAL A 5 -18.98 8.84 20.81
CA VAL A 5 -17.83 9.69 20.51
C VAL A 5 -18.04 10.25 19.10
N ILE A 6 -18.14 11.57 18.97
CA ILE A 6 -18.38 12.28 17.71
C ILE A 6 -17.07 12.92 17.26
N PHE A 7 -16.64 12.62 16.05
CA PHE A 7 -15.50 13.27 15.40
C PHE A 7 -16.02 14.32 14.40
N ASN A 8 -15.64 15.60 14.57
CA ASN A 8 -16.08 16.70 13.69
C ASN A 8 -15.43 16.67 12.30
N GLN A 9 -14.16 16.27 12.23
CA GLN A 9 -13.41 16.19 10.97
C GLN A 9 -12.28 15.17 11.08
N ILE A 10 -11.91 14.59 9.94
CA ILE A 10 -10.68 13.81 9.76
C ILE A 10 -9.67 14.73 9.08
N ASN A 11 -8.57 15.05 9.75
CA ASN A 11 -7.46 15.78 9.12
C ASN A 11 -6.38 14.79 8.69
N VAL A 12 -6.18 14.65 7.38
CA VAL A 12 -5.16 13.74 6.83
C VAL A 12 -3.94 14.53 6.42
N VAL A 13 -2.85 14.32 7.16
CA VAL A 13 -1.58 15.05 6.99
C VAL A 13 -0.78 14.53 5.79
N SER A 14 -0.85 13.23 5.51
CA SER A 14 -0.21 12.63 4.34
C SER A 14 -0.85 11.30 4.00
N MET A 15 -0.99 11.04 2.70
CA MET A 15 -1.28 9.70 2.16
C MET A 15 -0.12 9.30 1.26
N VAL A 16 0.24 8.03 1.28
CA VAL A 16 1.26 7.45 0.39
C VAL A 16 0.62 6.45 -0.55
N SER A 17 1.41 5.89 -1.47
CA SER A 17 0.95 4.85 -2.38
C SER A 17 0.25 3.72 -1.61
N ASN A 18 -0.83 3.17 -2.19
CA ASN A 18 -1.62 2.10 -1.60
C ASN A 18 -2.30 2.46 -0.26
N SER A 19 -2.92 3.65 -0.16
CA SER A 19 -3.62 4.11 1.05
C SER A 19 -5.11 4.40 0.82
N VAL A 20 -5.97 4.13 1.82
CA VAL A 20 -7.38 4.58 1.85
C VAL A 20 -7.71 5.28 3.16
N ILE A 21 -8.63 6.24 3.11
CA ILE A 21 -9.34 6.78 4.28
C ILE A 21 -10.80 6.31 4.19
N ALA A 22 -11.29 5.59 5.20
CA ALA A 22 -12.67 5.11 5.22
C ALA A 22 -13.30 5.21 6.62
N SER A 23 -14.62 5.35 6.67
CA SER A 23 -15.42 5.39 7.91
C SER A 23 -16.65 4.49 7.77
N GLY A 24 -17.01 3.78 8.85
CA GLY A 24 -18.13 2.82 8.83
C GLY A 24 -17.71 1.41 8.38
N GLN A 25 -18.67 0.58 7.97
CA GLN A 25 -18.36 -0.69 7.30
C GLN A 25 -17.80 -0.39 5.91
N ASN A 26 -16.55 -0.80 5.68
CA ASN A 26 -15.87 -0.62 4.40
C ASN A 26 -15.47 -2.00 3.87
N SER A 27 -16.00 -2.37 2.71
CA SER A 27 -15.57 -3.58 1.98
C SER A 27 -14.58 -3.15 0.92
N GLN A 28 -13.37 -3.72 0.97
CA GLN A 28 -12.31 -3.51 -0.03
C GLN A 28 -12.02 -4.81 -0.77
N PRO A 29 -13.02 -5.40 -1.45
CA PRO A 29 -12.78 -6.60 -2.23
C PRO A 29 -11.75 -6.27 -3.31
N ASP A 30 -10.85 -7.20 -3.55
CA ASP A 30 -9.84 -7.11 -4.62
C ASP A 30 -8.82 -5.97 -4.46
N TRP A 31 -8.65 -5.41 -3.25
CA TRP A 31 -7.55 -4.48 -2.98
C TRP A 31 -6.21 -5.21 -3.10
N ASN A 32 -5.41 -4.81 -4.09
CA ASN A 32 -4.08 -5.37 -4.32
C ASN A 32 -3.08 -4.28 -4.71
N SER A 33 -1.86 -4.40 -4.22
CA SER A 33 -0.73 -3.58 -4.64
C SER A 33 0.48 -4.49 -4.85
N GLN A 34 1.01 -4.44 -6.07
CA GLN A 34 2.20 -5.18 -6.46
C GLN A 34 3.22 -4.19 -6.99
N GLY A 35 4.50 -4.45 -6.70
CA GLY A 35 5.59 -3.62 -7.19
C GLY A 35 6.92 -4.33 -7.04
N LYS A 36 7.81 -4.09 -8.01
CA LYS A 36 9.22 -4.48 -7.95
C LYS A 36 10.02 -3.21 -7.70
N PHE A 37 10.88 -3.23 -6.68
CA PHE A 37 11.60 -2.03 -6.24
C PHE A 37 13.09 -2.30 -6.05
N ASN A 38 13.90 -1.67 -6.90
CA ASN A 38 15.36 -1.72 -6.84
C ASN A 38 15.89 -0.43 -6.20
N LEU A 39 15.74 -0.31 -4.88
CA LEU A 39 15.85 0.98 -4.18
C LEU A 39 17.27 1.41 -3.81
N GLY A 40 18.28 0.58 -4.07
CA GLY A 40 19.67 0.91 -3.76
C GLY A 40 19.84 1.28 -2.29
N ASN A 41 20.09 2.56 -2.01
CA ASN A 41 20.26 3.07 -0.64
C ASN A 41 18.94 3.12 0.17
N GLY A 42 17.84 2.66 -0.40
CA GLY A 42 16.56 2.51 0.29
C GLY A 42 15.85 3.84 0.54
N PHE A 43 14.91 3.81 1.48
CA PHE A 43 14.22 5.01 1.95
C PHE A 43 14.88 5.56 3.19
N SER A 44 15.02 6.88 3.24
CA SER A 44 15.66 7.57 4.35
C SER A 44 14.75 8.69 4.81
N VAL A 45 14.43 8.71 6.11
CA VAL A 45 13.63 9.77 6.72
C VAL A 45 14.50 10.45 7.76
N ASN A 46 14.69 11.75 7.60
CA ASN A 46 15.51 12.58 8.48
C ASN A 46 16.97 12.10 8.63
N SER A 47 17.68 11.91 7.51
CA SER A 47 19.06 11.40 7.50
C SER A 47 19.99 12.12 6.53
N ALA A 48 21.26 12.25 6.88
CA ALA A 48 22.33 12.67 5.98
C ALA A 48 23.17 11.45 5.55
N ILE A 49 23.22 11.19 4.24
CA ILE A 49 23.96 10.07 3.64
C ILE A 49 25.15 10.64 2.87
N LEU A 50 26.37 10.26 3.25
CA LEU A 50 27.61 10.74 2.63
C LEU A 50 28.51 9.55 2.26
N GLY A 51 29.11 9.61 1.08
CA GLY A 51 30.08 8.60 0.63
C GLY A 51 29.48 7.26 0.17
N SER A 52 28.24 7.25 -0.33
CA SER A 52 27.56 6.01 -0.73
C SER A 52 27.67 5.76 -2.24
N THR A 53 28.17 4.59 -2.61
CA THR A 53 28.08 4.03 -3.96
C THR A 53 27.14 2.83 -3.92
N ASN A 54 26.16 2.79 -4.83
CA ASN A 54 25.24 1.67 -4.92
C ASN A 54 25.24 1.09 -6.34
N ILE A 55 25.42 -0.22 -6.44
CA ILE A 55 25.37 -0.96 -7.70
C ILE A 55 24.30 -2.02 -7.52
N ILE A 56 23.22 -1.91 -8.28
CA ILE A 56 22.14 -2.89 -8.30
C ILE A 56 22.26 -3.67 -9.58
N ASN A 57 22.47 -4.98 -9.46
CA ASN A 57 22.46 -5.90 -10.58
C ASN A 57 21.20 -6.75 -10.49
N ASP A 58 20.24 -6.47 -11.37
CA ASP A 58 18.98 -7.20 -11.48
C ASP A 58 19.19 -8.30 -12.53
N GLN A 59 19.23 -9.56 -12.09
CA GLN A 59 19.70 -10.68 -12.92
C GLN A 59 18.61 -11.32 -13.79
N ASP A 60 17.40 -10.76 -13.81
CA ASP A 60 16.31 -11.24 -14.63
C ASP A 60 16.31 -10.57 -16.02
N VAL A 61 16.37 -11.41 -17.06
CA VAL A 61 16.31 -11.01 -18.48
C VAL A 61 14.94 -10.43 -18.86
N CYS A 62 13.91 -10.83 -18.12
CA CYS A 62 12.54 -10.36 -18.25
C CYS A 62 11.92 -10.29 -16.86
N ASP A 63 11.24 -9.18 -16.54
CA ASP A 63 10.61 -8.99 -15.24
C ASP A 63 9.60 -10.11 -14.93
N THR A 64 9.49 -10.49 -13.66
CA THR A 64 8.40 -11.36 -13.21
C THR A 64 7.06 -10.72 -13.59
N PRO A 65 6.18 -11.42 -14.33
CA PRO A 65 4.90 -10.86 -14.68
C PRO A 65 4.10 -10.63 -13.40
N ILE A 66 3.76 -9.37 -13.14
CA ILE A 66 2.80 -8.98 -12.10
C ILE A 66 1.46 -9.58 -12.52
N THR A 67 1.09 -10.70 -11.90
CA THR A 67 -0.16 -11.40 -12.18
C THR A 67 -1.07 -11.27 -10.97
N GLN A 68 -2.36 -11.01 -11.22
CA GLN A 68 -3.41 -11.08 -10.21
C GLN A 68 -4.27 -12.31 -10.53
N PRO A 69 -3.83 -13.52 -10.12
CA PRO A 69 -4.58 -14.75 -10.41
C PRO A 69 -5.98 -14.76 -9.76
N GLU A 70 -6.23 -13.86 -8.81
CA GLU A 70 -7.49 -13.72 -8.06
C GLU A 70 -8.50 -12.74 -8.68
N ASN A 71 -8.29 -12.21 -9.91
CA ASN A 71 -9.25 -11.31 -10.60
C ASN A 71 -10.65 -11.94 -10.85
N ILE A 72 -10.86 -13.16 -10.38
CA ILE A 72 -12.12 -13.90 -10.32
C ILE A 72 -12.19 -14.64 -8.98
N ASN A 73 -12.17 -13.89 -7.87
CA ASN A 73 -12.72 -14.40 -6.62
C ASN A 73 -14.16 -13.88 -6.47
N PRO A 74 -15.19 -14.64 -6.88
CA PRO A 74 -16.58 -14.27 -6.62
C PRO A 74 -16.86 -14.37 -5.12
N GLN A 75 -16.40 -13.39 -4.35
CA GLN A 75 -16.80 -13.26 -2.96
C GLN A 75 -18.22 -12.69 -2.92
N PRO A 76 -19.12 -13.24 -2.10
CA PRO A 76 -20.48 -12.73 -1.98
C PRO A 76 -20.45 -11.31 -1.41
N VAL A 77 -20.65 -10.32 -2.27
CA VAL A 77 -20.87 -8.91 -1.90
C VAL A 77 -22.31 -8.73 -1.37
N SER A 78 -22.61 -9.38 -0.25
CA SER A 78 -23.58 -8.93 0.77
C SER A 78 -23.63 -9.97 1.89
N GLN A 79 -23.39 -9.52 3.12
CA GLN A 79 -23.90 -10.18 4.31
C GLN A 79 -25.01 -9.28 4.83
N PHE A 80 -26.23 -9.83 4.86
CA PHE A 80 -27.44 -9.18 5.36
C PHE A 80 -27.35 -8.87 6.86
#